data_AF-A0A3D0V5W2-F1
#
_entry.id   AF-A0A3D0V5W2-F1
#
_cell.length_a   1.000
_cell.length_b   1.000
_cell.length_c   1.000
_cell.angle_alpha   90.00
_cell.angle_beta   90.00
_cell.angle_gamma   90.00
#
_symmetry.space_group_name_H-M   'P 1'
#
loop_
_entity.id
_entity.type
_entity.pdbx_description
1 polymer ?
#
loop_
_entity_poly.entity_id
_entity_poly.type
_entity_poly.pdbx_seq_one_letter_code
_entity_poly.pdbx_strand_id
1 'polypeptide(L)'
;MPRYLVPDLPEVEQKILTDLDAITQKLCQTYKNNLKGILLCGGFGRGEGSIIKKHDHFLPYNDYDLLLITKRHLQKRKLDLLAVQLAKQQRIRFVDLGAIREKNLSHIPLSVFAVDLQQSQLLFGSSSFLKKIPLYSSKKISDKEQSIQLWNRLICFLELTPDSFFKQQPFSEKEQRMMVLQLSKAVIAACIVYLIDQKLYTSSYQKQQIQLLQDTTLSPNHLLIHAAYEIKLGIKDPLSVDLISFWKEAHFFYKQTLVHFLLHDQTVKHFCQSYLTHPPFHLKNTIKRLVKKFIYQEKIVSEKQKKRVEIVTLLTFLALPDPETLQRETSISCADFLFQWFEKKVSPTDWNTMKNICTKLWEQYHH
;
A
#
# COMPACT_ATOMS: atom_id res chain seq x y z
N MET A 1 27.88 -1.80 6.02
CA MET A 1 26.56 -1.15 5.88
C MET A 1 26.07 -1.29 4.45
N PRO A 2 24.76 -1.48 4.21
CA PRO A 2 24.23 -1.51 2.86
C PRO A 2 24.46 -0.17 2.14
N ARG A 3 25.12 -0.19 0.97
CA ARG A 3 25.22 1.00 0.11
C ARG A 3 24.12 0.91 -0.92
N TYR A 4 23.29 1.93 -0.98
CA TYR A 4 22.27 2.00 -2.00
C TYR A 4 22.86 2.54 -3.29
N LEU A 5 22.46 1.94 -4.42
CA LEU A 5 23.08 2.23 -5.71
C LEU A 5 22.00 2.61 -6.71
N VAL A 6 22.32 3.67 -7.47
CA VAL A 6 21.62 4.01 -8.70
C VAL A 6 21.86 2.85 -9.70
N PRO A 7 20.86 2.44 -10.50
CA PRO A 7 20.98 1.33 -11.45
C PRO A 7 22.14 1.38 -12.45
N ASP A 8 22.81 2.53 -12.59
CA ASP A 8 23.81 2.79 -13.64
C ASP A 8 25.19 2.12 -13.40
N LEU A 9 25.31 1.26 -12.39
CA LEU A 9 26.50 0.42 -12.23
C LEU A 9 26.35 -0.87 -13.05
N PRO A 10 27.31 -1.21 -13.94
CA PRO A 10 27.18 -2.39 -14.82
C PRO A 10 26.89 -3.71 -14.08
N GLU A 11 27.50 -3.91 -12.91
CA GLU A 11 27.29 -5.12 -12.10
C GLU A 11 25.87 -5.22 -11.52
N VAL A 12 25.26 -4.07 -11.22
CA VAL A 12 23.88 -3.97 -10.71
C VAL A 12 22.89 -4.28 -11.82
N GLU A 13 23.07 -3.65 -12.98
CA GLU A 13 22.27 -3.90 -14.17
C GLU A 13 22.32 -5.38 -14.56
N GLN A 14 23.53 -5.96 -14.59
CA GLN A 14 23.72 -7.37 -14.90
C GLN A 14 22.96 -8.29 -13.93
N LYS A 15 22.93 -7.98 -12.63
CA LYS A 15 22.16 -8.75 -11.63
C LYS A 15 20.66 -8.68 -11.92
N ILE A 16 20.12 -7.49 -12.20
CA ILE A 16 18.70 -7.29 -12.51
C ILE A 16 18.32 -8.08 -13.76
N LEU A 17 19.10 -7.96 -14.84
CA LEU A 17 18.87 -8.68 -16.09
C LEU A 17 18.90 -10.20 -15.88
N THR A 18 19.90 -10.69 -15.13
CA THR A 18 20.03 -12.13 -14.82
C THR A 18 18.80 -12.66 -14.06
N ASP A 19 18.31 -11.92 -13.07
CA ASP A 19 17.13 -12.31 -12.30
C ASP A 19 15.87 -12.32 -13.16
N LEU A 20 15.65 -11.24 -13.93
CA LEU A 20 14.48 -11.08 -14.77
C LEU A 20 14.46 -12.11 -15.91
N ASP A 21 15.61 -12.46 -16.48
CA ASP A 21 15.73 -13.51 -17.49
C ASP A 21 15.37 -14.88 -16.90
N ALA A 22 15.92 -15.23 -15.74
CA ALA A 22 15.61 -16.49 -15.07
C ALA A 22 14.12 -16.60 -14.71
N ILE A 23 13.52 -15.51 -14.19
CA ILE A 23 12.10 -15.42 -13.89
C ILE A 23 11.25 -15.56 -15.18
N THR A 24 11.61 -14.83 -16.23
CA THR A 24 10.92 -14.84 -17.53
C THR A 24 10.94 -16.23 -18.14
N GLN A 25 12.10 -16.90 -18.17
CA GLN A 25 12.24 -18.27 -18.66
C GLN A 25 11.35 -19.23 -17.87
N LYS A 26 11.33 -19.12 -16.54
CA LYS A 26 10.51 -19.99 -15.68
C LYS A 26 9.01 -19.78 -15.94
N LEU A 27 8.57 -18.53 -16.11
CA LEU A 27 7.18 -18.19 -16.45
C LEU A 27 6.80 -18.72 -17.83
N CYS A 28 7.67 -18.57 -18.83
CA CYS A 28 7.48 -19.14 -20.17
C CYS A 28 7.34 -20.67 -20.14
N GLN A 29 8.18 -21.37 -19.39
CA GLN A 29 8.09 -22.82 -19.21
C GLN A 29 6.80 -23.25 -18.50
N THR A 30 6.39 -22.49 -17.48
CA THR A 30 5.24 -22.82 -16.63
C THR A 30 3.92 -22.65 -17.39
N TYR A 31 3.77 -21.55 -18.13
CA TYR A 31 2.50 -21.20 -18.78
C TYR A 31 2.47 -21.48 -20.29
N LYS A 32 3.63 -21.77 -20.90
CA LYS A 32 3.77 -22.19 -22.30
C LYS A 32 2.93 -21.32 -23.25
N ASN A 33 2.13 -21.96 -24.10
CA ASN A 33 1.27 -21.32 -25.09
C ASN A 33 0.19 -20.39 -24.52
N ASN A 34 -0.08 -20.44 -23.20
CA ASN A 34 -1.02 -19.53 -22.54
C ASN A 34 -0.39 -18.16 -22.26
N LEU A 35 0.92 -18.09 -22.05
CA LEU A 35 1.64 -16.83 -21.86
C LEU A 35 1.87 -16.16 -23.21
N LYS A 36 1.57 -14.86 -23.27
CA LYS A 36 1.67 -14.05 -24.49
C LYS A 36 2.69 -12.95 -24.37
N GLY A 37 2.78 -12.35 -23.19
CA GLY A 37 3.80 -11.36 -22.90
C GLY A 37 4.00 -11.21 -21.40
N ILE A 38 5.11 -10.55 -21.05
CA ILE A 38 5.47 -10.17 -19.68
C ILE A 38 5.87 -8.71 -19.72
N LEU A 39 5.21 -7.90 -18.90
CA LEU A 39 5.59 -6.51 -18.67
C LEU A 39 6.24 -6.40 -17.28
N LEU A 40 7.37 -5.72 -17.20
CA LEU A 40 7.97 -5.23 -15.97
C LEU A 40 7.34 -3.90 -15.61
N CYS A 41 6.65 -3.87 -14.47
CA CYS A 41 5.91 -2.73 -13.96
C CYS A 41 6.67 -2.10 -12.77
N GLY A 42 6.01 -1.17 -12.08
CA GLY A 42 6.54 -0.59 -10.85
C GLY A 42 7.82 0.23 -11.05
N GLY A 43 8.62 0.34 -9.99
CA GLY A 43 9.85 1.14 -10.02
C GLY A 43 10.86 0.63 -11.06
N PHE A 44 11.09 -0.69 -11.12
CA PHE A 44 12.04 -1.27 -12.07
C PHE A 44 11.62 -1.06 -13.52
N GLY A 45 10.33 -1.20 -13.85
CA GLY A 45 9.83 -0.95 -15.21
C GLY A 45 10.06 0.49 -15.70
N ARG A 46 10.18 1.44 -14.77
CA ARG A 46 10.42 2.86 -15.05
C ARG A 46 11.89 3.29 -14.92
N GLY A 47 12.80 2.38 -14.59
CA GLY A 47 14.19 2.72 -14.28
C GLY A 47 14.39 3.38 -12.90
N GLU A 48 13.38 3.36 -12.03
CA GLU A 48 13.41 3.89 -10.65
C GLU A 48 13.52 2.76 -9.60
N GLY A 49 13.88 1.55 -10.04
CA GLY A 49 14.10 0.41 -9.18
C GLY A 49 15.33 0.62 -8.30
N SER A 50 15.24 0.27 -7.02
CA SER A 50 16.32 0.49 -6.07
C SER A 50 17.01 -0.81 -5.69
N ILE A 51 18.32 -0.72 -5.48
CA ILE A 51 19.21 -1.85 -5.20
C ILE A 51 20.01 -1.55 -3.93
N ILE A 52 20.16 -2.58 -3.10
CA ILE A 52 21.07 -2.57 -1.95
C ILE A 52 22.29 -3.43 -2.27
N LYS A 53 23.48 -2.88 -2.06
CA LYS A 53 24.72 -3.68 -1.95
C LYS A 53 24.88 -4.18 -0.51
N LYS A 54 24.81 -5.49 -0.29
CA LYS A 54 25.10 -6.13 1.00
C LYS A 54 26.32 -7.04 0.84
N HIS A 55 27.43 -6.69 1.48
CA HIS A 55 28.74 -7.29 1.21
C HIS A 55 29.08 -7.21 -0.29
N ASP A 56 29.35 -8.34 -0.95
CA ASP A 56 29.65 -8.43 -2.38
C ASP A 56 28.44 -8.80 -3.25
N HIS A 57 27.22 -8.67 -2.71
CA HIS A 57 25.99 -8.98 -3.43
C HIS A 57 25.11 -7.76 -3.62
N PHE A 58 24.60 -7.61 -4.85
CA PHE A 58 23.53 -6.67 -5.18
C PHE A 58 22.18 -7.37 -5.05
N LEU A 59 21.30 -6.77 -4.27
CA LEU A 59 19.95 -7.28 -4.02
C LEU A 59 18.93 -6.21 -4.37
N PRO A 60 17.86 -6.54 -5.12
CA PRO A 60 16.77 -5.61 -5.31
C PRO A 60 16.14 -5.27 -3.97
N TYR A 61 16.00 -3.97 -3.73
CA TYR A 61 15.41 -3.43 -2.52
C TYR A 61 13.89 -3.39 -2.61
N ASN A 62 13.40 -2.95 -3.77
CA ASN A 62 12.00 -3.01 -4.16
C ASN A 62 11.67 -4.36 -4.83
N ASP A 63 10.38 -4.63 -4.98
CA ASP A 63 9.85 -5.86 -5.54
C ASP A 63 9.96 -5.85 -7.08
N TYR A 64 10.05 -7.02 -7.72
CA TYR A 64 9.81 -7.12 -9.16
C TYR A 64 8.31 -7.28 -9.42
N ASP A 65 7.67 -6.20 -9.86
CA ASP A 65 6.25 -6.18 -10.24
C ASP A 65 6.12 -6.64 -11.70
N LEU A 66 5.53 -7.81 -11.95
CA LEU A 66 5.36 -8.36 -13.30
C LEU A 66 3.88 -8.52 -13.65
N LEU A 67 3.48 -8.02 -14.82
CA LEU A 67 2.16 -8.27 -15.39
C LEU A 67 2.25 -9.29 -16.53
N LEU A 68 1.61 -10.45 -16.33
CA LEU A 68 1.51 -11.50 -17.34
C LEU A 68 0.33 -11.23 -18.28
N ILE A 69 0.61 -11.16 -19.57
CA ILE A 69 -0.42 -11.11 -20.61
C ILE A 69 -0.70 -12.54 -21.05
N THR A 70 -1.95 -12.96 -20.95
CA THR A 70 -2.33 -14.38 -21.09
C THR A 70 -3.51 -14.58 -22.03
N LYS A 71 -3.64 -15.77 -22.63
CA LYS A 71 -4.85 -16.14 -23.39
C LYS A 71 -6.03 -16.37 -22.45
N ARG A 72 -5.80 -17.12 -21.36
CA ARG A 72 -6.81 -17.56 -20.38
C ARG A 72 -6.49 -17.00 -19.00
N HIS A 73 -7.54 -16.82 -18.22
CA HIS A 73 -7.44 -16.36 -16.83
C HIS A 73 -6.54 -17.29 -15.99
N LEU A 74 -5.72 -16.69 -15.14
CA LEU A 74 -4.88 -17.39 -14.17
C LEU A 74 -5.43 -17.17 -12.76
N GLN A 75 -5.42 -18.22 -11.94
CA GLN A 75 -5.88 -18.13 -10.55
C GLN A 75 -4.84 -17.37 -9.72
N LYS A 76 -5.25 -16.32 -9.00
CA LYS A 76 -4.36 -15.47 -8.18
C LYS A 76 -3.54 -16.28 -7.18
N ARG A 77 -4.17 -17.19 -6.43
CA ARG A 77 -3.45 -18.10 -5.50
C ARG A 77 -2.30 -18.88 -6.14
N LYS A 78 -2.44 -19.32 -7.41
CA LYS A 78 -1.36 -20.02 -8.11
C LYS A 78 -0.23 -19.07 -8.52
N LEU A 79 -0.57 -17.84 -8.89
CA LEU A 79 0.42 -16.79 -9.15
C LEU A 79 1.19 -16.46 -7.87
N ASP A 80 0.50 -16.29 -6.74
CA ASP A 80 1.15 -15.93 -5.48
C ASP A 80 2.12 -17.02 -5.01
N LEU A 81 1.73 -18.30 -5.09
CA LEU A 81 2.61 -19.42 -4.77
C LEU A 81 3.85 -19.46 -5.68
N LEU A 82 3.66 -19.20 -6.98
CA LEU A 82 4.77 -19.15 -7.94
C LEU A 82 5.68 -17.95 -7.66
N ALA A 83 5.13 -16.80 -7.32
CA ALA A 83 5.87 -15.59 -7.01
C ALA A 83 6.80 -15.80 -5.80
N VAL A 84 6.28 -16.43 -4.73
CA VAL A 84 7.08 -16.84 -3.57
C VAL A 84 8.20 -17.80 -3.95
N GLN A 85 7.92 -18.79 -4.81
CA GLN A 85 8.93 -19.72 -5.29
C GLN A 85 10.03 -18.99 -6.09
N LEU A 86 9.65 -18.09 -7.00
CA LEU A 86 10.59 -17.33 -7.83
C LEU A 86 11.48 -16.42 -6.97
N ALA A 87 10.90 -15.70 -6.01
CA ALA A 87 11.64 -14.86 -5.09
C ALA A 87 12.70 -15.68 -4.31
N LYS A 88 12.31 -16.84 -3.79
CA LYS A 88 13.24 -17.76 -3.10
C LYS A 88 14.35 -18.28 -4.01
N GLN A 89 14.04 -18.62 -5.25
CA GLN A 89 15.02 -19.12 -6.22
C GLN A 89 16.07 -18.07 -6.58
N GLN A 90 15.65 -16.82 -6.80
CA GLN A 90 16.57 -15.72 -7.12
C GLN A 90 17.21 -15.07 -5.88
N ARG A 91 16.88 -15.56 -4.68
CA ARG A 91 17.33 -15.02 -3.40
C ARG A 91 17.03 -13.52 -3.26
N ILE A 92 15.88 -13.11 -3.79
CA ILE A 92 15.36 -11.74 -3.71
C ILE A 92 14.19 -11.69 -2.74
N ARG A 93 13.82 -10.48 -2.31
CA ARG A 93 12.82 -10.31 -1.25
C ARG A 93 11.42 -10.71 -1.73
N PHE A 94 10.98 -10.14 -2.85
CA PHE A 94 9.64 -10.35 -3.37
C PHE A 94 9.60 -10.26 -4.90
N VAL A 95 8.69 -11.03 -5.48
CA VAL A 95 8.18 -10.90 -6.84
C VAL A 95 6.67 -10.73 -6.68
N ASP A 96 6.06 -9.77 -7.37
CA ASP A 96 4.61 -9.70 -7.50
C ASP A 96 4.19 -10.10 -8.92
N LEU A 97 3.17 -10.93 -9.01
CA LEU A 97 2.63 -11.42 -10.26
C LEU A 97 1.17 -11.00 -10.39
N GLY A 98 0.92 -10.11 -11.33
CA GLY A 98 -0.39 -9.83 -11.89
C GLY A 98 -0.63 -10.63 -13.17
N ALA A 99 -1.89 -10.85 -13.55
CA ALA A 99 -2.21 -11.39 -14.86
C ALA A 99 -3.42 -10.68 -15.46
N ILE A 100 -3.33 -10.39 -16.76
CA ILE A 100 -4.42 -9.87 -17.57
C ILE A 100 -4.59 -10.72 -18.82
N ARG A 101 -5.84 -10.89 -19.28
CA ARG A 101 -6.07 -11.52 -20.58
C ARG A 101 -5.74 -10.53 -21.68
N GLU A 102 -5.11 -11.00 -22.76
CA GLU A 102 -4.75 -10.16 -23.90
C GLU A 102 -5.93 -9.31 -24.41
N LYS A 103 -7.11 -9.91 -24.53
CA LYS A 103 -8.32 -9.22 -24.99
C LYS A 103 -8.82 -8.09 -24.06
N ASN A 104 -8.41 -8.12 -22.79
CA ASN A 104 -8.77 -7.10 -21.81
C ASN A 104 -7.78 -5.92 -21.79
N LEU A 105 -6.63 -6.03 -22.47
CA LEU A 105 -5.56 -5.03 -22.42
C LEU A 105 -6.00 -3.66 -22.93
N SER A 106 -6.83 -3.63 -23.98
CA SER A 106 -7.43 -2.42 -24.54
C SER A 106 -8.64 -1.87 -23.76
N HIS A 107 -9.02 -2.54 -22.68
CA HIS A 107 -10.20 -2.22 -21.87
C HIS A 107 -9.84 -1.95 -20.40
N ILE A 108 -8.55 -1.76 -20.09
CA ILE A 108 -8.13 -1.38 -18.73
C ILE A 108 -8.71 0.00 -18.44
N PRO A 109 -9.49 0.19 -17.36
CA PRO A 109 -10.05 1.49 -17.03
C PRO A 109 -8.97 2.47 -16.58
N LEU A 110 -9.22 3.76 -16.83
CA LEU A 110 -8.38 4.85 -16.33
C LEU A 110 -8.24 4.76 -14.81
N SER A 111 -7.00 4.59 -14.36
CA SER A 111 -6.59 4.43 -12.97
C SER A 111 -5.13 4.85 -12.83
N VAL A 112 -4.64 4.98 -11.60
CA VAL A 112 -3.20 5.15 -11.33
C VAL A 112 -2.41 3.98 -11.94
N PHE A 113 -2.90 2.75 -11.75
CA PHE A 113 -2.31 1.55 -12.34
C PHE A 113 -2.21 1.63 -13.87
N ALA A 114 -3.27 2.07 -14.56
CA ALA A 114 -3.27 2.15 -16.02
C ALA A 114 -2.28 3.17 -16.55
N VAL A 115 -2.13 4.32 -15.88
CA VAL A 115 -1.15 5.35 -16.24
C VAL A 115 0.27 4.82 -16.02
N ASP A 116 0.52 4.19 -14.87
CA ASP A 116 1.82 3.59 -14.56
C ASP A 116 2.19 2.46 -15.53
N LEU A 117 1.20 1.68 -15.97
CA LEU A 117 1.40 0.57 -16.91
C LEU A 117 1.88 1.06 -18.29
N GLN A 118 1.53 2.28 -18.70
CA GLN A 118 2.05 2.87 -19.95
C GLN A 118 3.57 3.11 -19.91
N GLN A 119 4.16 3.16 -18.71
CA GLN A 119 5.59 3.31 -18.49
C GLN A 119 6.28 1.96 -18.18
N SER A 120 5.61 0.84 -18.44
CA SER A 120 6.18 -0.49 -18.22
C SER A 120 7.15 -0.89 -19.33
N GLN A 121 8.08 -1.78 -19.00
CA GLN A 121 9.03 -2.36 -19.95
C GLN A 121 8.56 -3.74 -20.40
N LEU A 122 8.62 -4.02 -21.71
CA LEU A 122 8.33 -5.35 -22.24
C LEU A 122 9.54 -6.27 -22.04
N LEU A 123 9.38 -7.35 -21.28
CA LEU A 123 10.41 -8.38 -21.10
C LEU A 123 10.25 -9.55 -22.08
N PHE A 124 9.01 -9.89 -22.44
CA PHE A 124 8.70 -11.00 -23.33
C PHE A 124 7.42 -10.73 -24.13
N GLY A 125 7.37 -11.18 -25.38
CA GLY A 125 6.19 -11.12 -26.23
C GLY A 125 6.27 -10.02 -27.29
N SER A 126 5.11 -9.61 -27.82
CA SER A 126 5.01 -8.63 -28.90
C SER A 126 5.04 -7.20 -28.37
N SER A 127 5.82 -6.32 -29.02
CA SER A 127 5.81 -4.87 -28.78
C SER A 127 4.44 -4.22 -29.01
N SER A 128 3.53 -4.88 -29.72
CA SER A 128 2.15 -4.42 -29.89
C SER A 128 1.35 -4.39 -28.58
N PHE A 129 1.75 -5.12 -27.53
CA PHE A 129 1.02 -5.10 -26.26
C PHE A 129 1.01 -3.74 -25.59
N LEU A 130 2.16 -3.04 -25.56
CA LEU A 130 2.22 -1.69 -25.01
C LEU A 130 1.31 -0.73 -25.80
N LYS A 131 1.22 -0.90 -27.13
CA LYS A 131 0.33 -0.12 -28.00
C LYS A 131 -1.16 -0.42 -27.78
N LYS A 132 -1.51 -1.58 -27.21
CA LYS A 132 -2.89 -1.95 -26.87
C LYS A 132 -3.37 -1.32 -25.57
N ILE A 133 -2.47 -0.87 -24.69
CA ILE A 133 -2.84 -0.17 -23.45
C ILE A 133 -3.38 1.20 -23.84
N PRO A 134 -4.59 1.61 -23.39
CA PRO A 134 -5.13 2.91 -23.71
C PRO A 134 -4.21 4.03 -23.23
N LEU A 135 -4.00 5.04 -24.09
CA LEU A 135 -3.27 6.26 -23.74
C LEU A 135 -4.18 7.18 -22.94
N TYR A 136 -3.88 7.29 -21.66
CA TYR A 136 -4.62 8.11 -20.71
C TYR A 136 -3.82 9.33 -20.30
N SER A 137 -4.53 10.45 -20.10
CA SER A 137 -3.97 11.59 -19.40
C SER A 137 -4.13 11.37 -17.90
N SER A 138 -3.03 11.47 -17.15
CA SER A 138 -3.05 11.43 -15.69
C SER A 138 -3.95 12.52 -15.08
N LYS A 139 -4.13 13.63 -15.78
CA LYS A 139 -5.04 14.73 -15.40
C LYS A 139 -6.52 14.31 -15.36
N LYS A 140 -6.88 13.16 -15.95
CA LYS A 140 -8.26 12.66 -15.98
C LYS A 140 -8.51 11.57 -14.94
N ILE A 141 -7.52 11.22 -14.11
CA ILE A 141 -7.70 10.26 -13.02
C ILE A 141 -8.83 10.75 -12.12
N SER A 142 -9.82 9.89 -11.88
CA SER A 142 -10.98 10.20 -11.06
C SER A 142 -10.62 10.22 -9.57
N ASP A 143 -11.34 11.01 -8.79
CA ASP A 143 -11.17 11.11 -7.34
C ASP A 143 -11.40 9.78 -6.61
N LYS A 144 -12.14 8.84 -7.21
CA LYS A 144 -12.26 7.45 -6.70
C LYS A 144 -10.91 6.77 -6.48
N GLU A 145 -9.92 7.06 -7.32
CA GLU A 145 -8.57 6.49 -7.18
C GLU A 145 -7.86 7.02 -5.94
N GLN A 146 -8.14 8.25 -5.51
CA GLN A 146 -7.59 8.80 -4.27
C GLN A 146 -8.02 7.95 -3.07
N SER A 147 -9.31 7.61 -2.98
CA SER A 147 -9.82 6.73 -1.93
C SER A 147 -9.13 5.36 -1.95
N ILE A 148 -8.92 4.78 -3.14
CA ILE A 148 -8.22 3.49 -3.26
C ILE A 148 -6.79 3.58 -2.72
N GLN A 149 -6.06 4.67 -3.04
CA GLN A 149 -4.70 4.87 -2.54
C GLN A 149 -4.65 4.97 -1.01
N LEU A 150 -5.58 5.70 -0.40
CA LEU A 150 -5.64 5.84 1.05
C LEU A 150 -6.10 4.52 1.71
N TRP A 151 -7.18 3.90 1.26
CA TRP A 151 -7.65 2.69 1.92
C TRP A 151 -6.63 1.55 1.90
N ASN A 152 -5.89 1.40 0.79
CA ASN A 152 -4.82 0.41 0.67
C ASN A 152 -3.63 0.66 1.61
N ARG A 153 -3.45 1.88 2.15
CA ARG A 153 -2.36 2.21 3.09
C ARG A 153 -2.81 2.36 4.53
N LEU A 154 -4.11 2.54 4.77
CA LEU A 154 -4.67 2.53 6.11
C LEU A 154 -4.34 1.23 6.83
N ILE A 155 -4.44 0.10 6.12
CA ILE A 155 -4.13 -1.20 6.68
C ILE A 155 -2.66 -1.34 7.06
N CYS A 156 -1.73 -0.66 6.38
CA CYS A 156 -0.31 -0.70 6.72
C CYS A 156 -0.04 -0.14 8.13
N PHE A 157 -0.74 0.91 8.54
CA PHE A 157 -0.61 1.43 9.91
C PHE A 157 -1.13 0.43 10.95
N LEU A 158 -2.18 -0.31 10.62
CA LEU A 158 -2.72 -1.33 11.53
C LEU A 158 -1.82 -2.56 11.59
N GLU A 159 -1.49 -3.15 10.45
CA GLU A 159 -0.67 -4.37 10.31
C GLU A 159 0.74 -4.23 10.86
N LEU A 160 1.32 -3.04 10.80
CA LEU A 160 2.75 -2.87 11.01
C LEU A 160 3.11 -2.00 12.19
N THR A 161 2.14 -1.59 13.01
CA THR A 161 2.43 -1.09 14.35
C THR A 161 2.51 -2.30 15.29
N PRO A 162 3.72 -2.79 15.65
CA PRO A 162 3.88 -3.91 16.56
C PRO A 162 3.55 -3.48 17.99
N ASP A 163 3.24 -4.44 18.85
CA ASP A 163 3.06 -4.18 20.28
C ASP A 163 4.25 -3.49 20.94
N SER A 164 5.46 -3.87 20.51
CA SER A 164 6.70 -3.25 20.96
C SER A 164 6.69 -1.74 20.76
N PHE A 165 5.97 -1.23 19.76
CA PHE A 165 5.82 0.19 19.53
C PHE A 165 5.09 0.91 20.65
N PHE A 166 3.95 0.37 21.09
CA PHE A 166 3.19 0.96 22.20
C PHE A 166 3.80 0.65 23.56
N LYS A 167 4.52 -0.49 23.67
CA LYS A 167 5.24 -0.90 24.87
C LYS A 167 6.64 -0.26 24.98
N GLN A 168 7.01 0.60 24.02
CA GLN A 168 8.33 1.25 23.92
C GLN A 168 9.50 0.28 24.07
N GLN A 169 9.35 -0.95 23.56
CA GLN A 169 10.42 -1.93 23.56
C GLN A 169 11.39 -1.67 22.41
N PRO A 170 12.67 -2.05 22.56
CA PRO A 170 13.64 -1.95 21.47
C PRO A 170 13.16 -2.71 20.23
N PHE A 171 13.25 -2.07 19.07
CA PHE A 171 12.95 -2.71 17.80
C PHE A 171 14.19 -3.43 17.27
N SER A 172 13.99 -4.60 16.68
CA SER A 172 15.02 -5.15 15.80
C SER A 172 15.18 -4.28 14.55
N GLU A 173 16.38 -4.28 13.95
CA GLU A 173 16.63 -3.58 12.68
C GLU A 173 15.63 -3.99 11.59
N LYS A 174 15.24 -5.28 11.57
CA LYS A 174 14.27 -5.80 10.60
C LYS A 174 12.89 -5.18 10.79
N GLU A 175 12.44 -5.04 12.04
CA GLU A 175 11.16 -4.41 12.37
C GLU A 175 11.18 -2.93 12.02
N GLN A 176 12.18 -2.19 12.48
CA GLN A 176 12.31 -0.76 12.17
C GLN A 176 12.32 -0.51 10.66
N ARG A 177 13.14 -1.25 9.92
CA ARG A 177 13.22 -1.13 8.46
C ARG A 177 11.87 -1.42 7.79
N MET A 178 11.15 -2.45 8.26
CA MET A 178 9.84 -2.80 7.73
C MET A 178 8.80 -1.70 8.02
N MET A 179 8.80 -1.14 9.24
CA MET A 179 7.89 -0.07 9.63
C MET A 179 8.15 1.19 8.82
N VAL A 180 9.39 1.69 8.78
CA VAL A 180 9.75 2.90 8.04
C VAL A 180 9.39 2.76 6.55
N LEU A 181 9.69 1.62 5.93
CA LEU A 181 9.31 1.34 4.53
C LEU A 181 7.81 1.50 4.26
N GLN A 182 6.98 1.09 5.20
CA GLN A 182 5.54 1.04 5.02
C GLN A 182 4.88 2.37 5.38
N LEU A 183 5.43 3.07 6.36
CA LEU A 183 5.15 4.48 6.62
C LEU A 183 5.50 5.34 5.41
N SER A 184 6.65 5.12 4.76
CA SER A 184 7.00 5.82 3.51
C SER A 184 5.97 5.57 2.40
N LYS A 185 5.46 4.33 2.26
CA LYS A 185 4.39 4.03 1.30
C LYS A 185 3.08 4.76 1.63
N ALA A 186 2.76 4.95 2.91
CA ALA A 186 1.60 5.73 3.33
C ALA A 186 1.76 7.23 3.02
N VAL A 187 2.91 7.82 3.36
CA VAL A 187 3.24 9.22 3.01
C VAL A 187 3.16 9.44 1.50
N ILE A 188 3.73 8.52 0.70
CA ILE A 188 3.68 8.60 -0.76
C ILE A 188 2.24 8.48 -1.27
N ALA A 189 1.40 7.62 -0.69
CA ALA A 189 0.00 7.54 -1.09
C ALA A 189 -0.77 8.84 -0.80
N ALA A 190 -0.53 9.48 0.35
CA ALA A 190 -1.08 10.80 0.66
C ALA A 190 -0.60 11.87 -0.35
N CYS A 191 0.68 11.80 -0.77
CA CYS A 191 1.22 12.67 -1.82
C CYS A 191 0.58 12.41 -3.19
N ILE A 192 0.39 11.14 -3.57
CA ILE A 192 -0.27 10.77 -4.84
C ILE A 192 -1.69 11.32 -4.87
N VAL A 193 -2.41 11.20 -3.75
CA VAL A 193 -3.76 11.74 -3.60
C VAL A 193 -3.77 13.26 -3.82
N TYR A 194 -2.85 13.98 -3.17
CA TYR A 194 -2.66 15.41 -3.40
C TYR A 194 -2.40 15.74 -4.89
N LEU A 195 -1.48 15.01 -5.53
CA LEU A 195 -1.16 15.24 -6.95
C LEU A 195 -2.32 14.89 -7.90
N ILE A 196 -3.15 13.91 -7.59
CA ILE A 196 -4.36 13.58 -8.38
C ILE A 196 -5.39 14.71 -8.23
N ASP A 197 -5.57 15.23 -7.02
CA ASP A 197 -6.46 16.35 -6.73
C ASP A 197 -6.07 17.60 -7.53
N GLN A 198 -4.77 17.93 -7.50
CA GLN A 198 -4.20 19.04 -8.26
C GLN A 198 -4.07 18.76 -9.77
N LYS A 199 -4.45 17.57 -10.25
CA LYS A 199 -4.31 17.13 -11.65
C LYS A 199 -2.85 17.21 -12.16
N LEU A 200 -1.89 16.96 -11.27
CA LEU A 200 -0.45 16.97 -11.51
C LEU A 200 0.20 15.58 -11.45
N TYR A 201 -0.56 14.51 -11.19
CA TYR A 201 -0.03 13.15 -11.09
C TYR A 201 0.86 12.76 -12.29
N THR A 202 1.98 12.10 -12.01
CA THR A 202 2.90 11.48 -12.96
C THR A 202 3.42 10.18 -12.37
N SER A 203 3.80 9.18 -13.17
CA SER A 203 4.25 7.88 -12.66
C SER A 203 5.66 7.88 -12.05
N SER A 204 6.48 8.89 -12.34
CA SER A 204 7.85 8.97 -11.85
C SER A 204 7.90 9.50 -10.42
N TYR A 205 8.45 8.72 -9.51
CA TYR A 205 8.62 9.13 -8.11
C TYR A 205 9.53 10.36 -7.99
N GLN A 206 10.60 10.44 -8.79
CA GLN A 206 11.49 11.61 -8.77
C GLN A 206 10.76 12.89 -9.19
N LYS A 207 9.97 12.82 -10.27
CA LYS A 207 9.19 13.98 -10.74
C LYS A 207 8.12 14.40 -9.72
N GLN A 208 7.42 13.43 -9.12
CA GLN A 208 6.46 13.69 -8.04
C GLN A 208 7.14 14.44 -6.88
N GLN A 209 8.29 13.95 -6.40
CA GLN A 209 9.03 14.55 -5.29
C GLN A 209 9.43 16.00 -5.59
N ILE A 210 10.01 16.27 -6.77
CA ILE A 210 10.41 17.63 -7.17
C ILE A 210 9.22 18.58 -7.14
N GLN A 211 8.08 18.17 -7.71
CA GLN A 211 6.87 18.99 -7.74
C GLN A 211 6.35 19.27 -6.32
N LEU A 212 6.29 18.27 -5.45
CA LEU A 212 5.81 18.40 -4.08
C LEU A 212 6.69 19.33 -3.23
N LEU A 213 8.01 19.30 -3.43
CA LEU A 213 8.96 20.15 -2.70
C LEU A 213 8.98 21.60 -3.20
N GLN A 214 8.48 21.86 -4.41
CA GLN A 214 8.26 23.22 -4.90
C GLN A 214 6.97 23.85 -4.37
N ASP A 215 6.04 23.02 -3.86
CA ASP A 215 4.76 23.49 -3.34
C ASP A 215 4.89 24.01 -1.90
N THR A 216 4.79 25.33 -1.76
CA THR A 216 4.89 26.00 -0.46
C THR A 216 3.79 25.62 0.54
N THR A 217 2.63 25.14 0.06
CA THR A 217 1.54 24.70 0.95
C THR A 217 1.90 23.42 1.71
N LEU A 218 2.81 22.61 1.16
CA LEU A 218 3.33 21.40 1.77
C LEU A 218 4.64 21.62 2.54
N SER A 219 5.13 22.86 2.63
CA SER A 219 6.39 23.22 3.30
C SER A 219 6.56 22.59 4.70
N PRO A 220 5.54 22.58 5.58
CA PRO A 220 5.65 21.93 6.88
C PRO A 220 5.96 20.42 6.82
N ASN A 221 5.66 19.77 5.70
CA ASN A 221 5.83 18.33 5.48
C ASN A 221 6.99 18.00 4.52
N HIS A 222 7.73 18.98 4.00
CA HIS A 222 8.77 18.74 2.99
C HIS A 222 9.85 17.76 3.45
N LEU A 223 10.29 17.83 4.71
CA LEU A 223 11.30 16.90 5.24
C LEU A 223 10.80 15.45 5.27
N LEU A 224 9.56 15.24 5.73
CA LEU A 224 8.90 13.94 5.75
C LEU A 224 8.73 13.38 4.32
N ILE A 225 8.21 14.21 3.41
CA ILE A 225 8.00 13.86 2.00
C ILE A 225 9.34 13.49 1.38
N HIS A 226 10.36 14.34 1.53
CA HIS A 226 11.69 14.09 0.99
C HIS A 226 12.24 12.76 1.48
N ALA A 227 12.23 12.53 2.80
CA ALA A 227 12.71 11.28 3.39
C ALA A 227 11.94 10.05 2.88
N ALA A 228 10.61 10.12 2.75
CA ALA A 228 9.80 9.01 2.26
C ALA A 228 10.14 8.62 0.81
N TYR A 229 10.31 9.60 -0.07
CA TYR A 229 10.70 9.36 -1.46
C TYR A 229 12.15 8.85 -1.57
N GLU A 230 13.09 9.42 -0.80
CA GLU A 230 14.46 8.91 -0.76
C GLU A 230 14.52 7.48 -0.25
N ILE A 231 13.75 7.11 0.77
CA ILE A 231 13.64 5.72 1.23
C ILE A 231 13.10 4.83 0.11
N LYS A 232 12.04 5.27 -0.59
CA LYS A 232 11.42 4.49 -1.69
C LYS A 232 12.37 4.28 -2.87
N LEU A 233 13.09 5.33 -3.25
CA LEU A 233 14.11 5.32 -4.29
C LEU A 233 15.41 4.65 -3.85
N GLY A 234 15.51 4.26 -2.57
CA GLY A 234 16.72 3.69 -2.02
C GLY A 234 17.88 4.68 -2.10
N ILE A 235 17.68 5.94 -1.78
CA ILE A 235 18.75 6.93 -1.59
C ILE A 235 19.11 6.98 -0.10
N LYS A 236 18.10 6.82 0.77
CA LYS A 236 18.23 6.89 2.22
C LYS A 236 17.97 5.53 2.87
N ASP A 237 18.80 5.13 3.85
CA ASP A 237 18.55 3.92 4.62
C ASP A 237 17.40 4.15 5.62
N PRO A 238 16.34 3.33 5.63
CA PRO A 238 15.33 3.36 6.68
C PRO A 238 15.85 3.33 8.11
N LEU A 239 16.99 2.70 8.37
CA LEU A 239 17.59 2.65 9.71
C LEU A 239 18.23 3.98 10.14
N SER A 240 18.47 4.90 9.20
CA SER A 240 19.00 6.23 9.52
C SER A 240 17.92 7.20 9.98
N VAL A 241 16.67 6.75 10.09
CA VAL A 241 15.52 7.57 10.47
C VAL A 241 15.10 7.22 11.88
N ASP A 242 14.85 8.25 12.69
CA ASP A 242 14.20 8.08 13.99
C ASP A 242 12.77 7.56 13.77
N LEU A 243 12.55 6.30 14.14
CA LEU A 243 11.30 5.61 13.85
C LEU A 243 10.09 6.30 14.50
N ILE A 244 10.24 6.81 15.72
CA ILE A 244 9.13 7.37 16.49
C ILE A 244 8.71 8.72 15.90
N SER A 245 9.65 9.64 15.65
CA SER A 245 9.39 10.92 14.99
C SER A 245 8.80 10.70 13.60
N PHE A 246 9.40 9.81 12.82
CA PHE A 246 8.92 9.52 11.45
C PHE A 246 7.52 8.93 11.44
N TRP A 247 7.20 8.02 12.37
CA TRP A 247 5.84 7.50 12.51
C TRP A 247 4.84 8.60 12.84
N LYS A 248 5.17 9.53 13.75
CA LYS A 248 4.27 10.61 14.14
C LYS A 248 3.98 11.56 12.99
N GLU A 249 5.03 12.02 12.33
CA GLU A 249 4.92 12.90 11.17
C GLU A 249 4.13 12.21 10.05
N ALA A 250 4.46 10.96 9.73
CA ALA A 250 3.74 10.17 8.73
C ALA A 250 2.27 9.97 9.10
N HIS A 251 1.98 9.60 10.35
CA HIS A 251 0.63 9.39 10.85
C HIS A 251 -0.18 10.68 10.80
N PHE A 252 0.39 11.79 11.27
CA PHE A 252 -0.26 13.09 11.28
C PHE A 252 -0.56 13.58 9.85
N PHE A 253 0.44 13.60 8.97
CA PHE A 253 0.28 13.99 7.57
C PHE A 253 -0.78 13.14 6.87
N TYR A 254 -0.67 11.81 7.03
CA TYR A 254 -1.61 10.87 6.44
C TYR A 254 -3.04 11.05 6.98
N LYS A 255 -3.20 11.24 8.29
CA LYS A 255 -4.49 11.49 8.93
C LYS A 255 -5.12 12.78 8.43
N GLN A 256 -4.35 13.85 8.26
CA GLN A 256 -4.84 15.10 7.70
C GLN A 256 -5.36 14.92 6.27
N THR A 257 -4.59 14.25 5.41
CA THR A 257 -5.03 13.92 4.05
C THR A 257 -6.29 13.06 4.09
N LEU A 258 -6.30 12.00 4.90
CA LEU A 258 -7.44 11.09 5.02
C LEU A 258 -8.72 11.83 5.45
N VAL A 259 -8.65 12.66 6.50
CA VAL A 259 -9.80 13.44 6.97
C VAL A 259 -10.27 14.42 5.90
N HIS A 260 -9.35 15.14 5.25
CA HIS A 260 -9.69 16.05 4.16
C HIS A 260 -10.50 15.33 3.08
N PHE A 261 -10.06 14.16 2.61
CA PHE A 261 -10.77 13.43 1.55
C PHE A 261 -12.06 12.76 2.02
N LEU A 262 -12.09 12.19 3.23
CA LEU A 262 -13.30 11.53 3.75
C LEU A 262 -14.44 12.50 4.05
N LEU A 263 -14.15 13.77 4.34
CA LEU A 263 -15.17 14.80 4.47
C LEU A 263 -15.84 15.16 3.14
N HIS A 264 -15.23 14.80 2.00
CA HIS A 264 -15.82 14.95 0.67
C HIS A 264 -16.62 13.72 0.21
N ASP A 265 -16.42 12.55 0.83
CA ASP A 265 -17.28 11.38 0.59
C ASP A 265 -18.62 11.56 1.32
N GLN A 266 -19.69 11.81 0.57
CA GLN A 266 -21.03 12.00 1.14
C GLN A 266 -21.51 10.80 1.97
N THR A 267 -21.09 9.58 1.66
CA THR A 267 -21.47 8.40 2.46
C THR A 267 -20.78 8.42 3.81
N VAL A 268 -19.48 8.74 3.85
CA VAL A 268 -18.72 8.82 5.10
C VAL A 268 -19.17 10.03 5.91
N LYS A 269 -19.37 11.17 5.26
CA LYS A 269 -19.93 12.38 5.88
C LYS A 269 -21.31 12.13 6.48
N HIS A 270 -22.23 11.52 5.73
CA HIS A 270 -23.57 11.18 6.24
C HIS A 270 -23.51 10.15 7.36
N PHE A 271 -22.63 9.15 7.23
CA PHE A 271 -22.38 8.20 8.31
C PHE A 271 -21.90 8.94 9.56
N CYS A 272 -20.81 9.72 9.48
CA CYS A 272 -20.27 10.50 10.59
C CYS A 272 -21.30 11.49 11.16
N GLN A 273 -22.09 12.16 10.33
CA GLN A 273 -23.14 13.09 10.77
C GLN A 273 -24.28 12.36 11.49
N SER A 274 -24.90 11.35 10.87
CA SER A 274 -25.93 10.52 11.53
C SER A 274 -25.40 9.84 12.79
N TYR A 275 -24.10 9.61 12.85
CA TYR A 275 -23.43 8.99 13.98
C TYR A 275 -23.16 9.96 15.13
N LEU A 276 -22.66 11.15 14.83
CA LEU A 276 -22.40 12.23 15.79
C LEU A 276 -23.71 12.82 16.34
N THR A 277 -24.81 12.80 15.56
CA THR A 277 -26.13 13.30 16.00
C THR A 277 -26.94 12.28 16.79
N HIS A 278 -26.49 11.02 16.90
CA HIS A 278 -27.17 9.96 17.64
C HIS A 278 -26.21 9.23 18.61
N PRO A 279 -26.01 9.75 19.84
CA PRO A 279 -25.21 9.12 20.89
C PRO A 279 -25.68 7.67 21.25
N PRO A 280 -24.84 6.84 21.88
CA PRO A 280 -24.49 5.52 21.34
C PRO A 280 -25.32 4.36 21.90
N PHE A 281 -26.46 4.03 21.29
CA PHE A 281 -27.19 2.79 21.66
C PHE A 281 -27.17 1.69 20.60
N HIS A 282 -26.75 1.98 19.36
CA HIS A 282 -26.84 1.00 18.27
C HIS A 282 -25.54 0.67 17.56
N LEU A 283 -24.43 1.40 17.77
CA LEU A 283 -23.16 0.97 17.19
C LEU A 283 -22.77 -0.39 17.78
N LYS A 284 -22.88 -0.54 19.11
CA LYS A 284 -22.49 -1.75 19.86
C LYS A 284 -23.16 -2.99 19.30
N ASN A 285 -24.47 -2.90 19.10
CA ASN A 285 -25.26 -3.97 18.52
C ASN A 285 -25.04 -4.13 17.01
N THR A 286 -24.81 -3.06 16.26
CA THR A 286 -24.57 -3.12 14.81
C THR A 286 -23.27 -3.82 14.51
N ILE A 287 -22.17 -3.41 15.13
CA ILE A 287 -20.89 -4.04 14.85
C ILE A 287 -20.74 -5.37 15.60
N LYS A 288 -21.34 -5.59 16.79
CA LYS A 288 -21.43 -6.94 17.38
C LYS A 288 -22.22 -7.91 16.48
N ARG A 289 -23.29 -7.44 15.82
CA ARG A 289 -24.01 -8.22 14.79
C ARG A 289 -23.16 -8.43 13.54
N LEU A 290 -22.36 -7.45 13.14
CA LEU A 290 -21.42 -7.60 12.03
C LEU A 290 -20.34 -8.62 12.37
N VAL A 291 -19.57 -8.43 13.44
CA VAL A 291 -18.53 -9.36 13.90
C VAL A 291 -19.09 -10.77 14.15
N LYS A 292 -20.26 -10.91 14.79
CA LYS A 292 -20.91 -12.23 14.94
C LYS A 292 -21.34 -12.83 13.60
N LYS A 293 -21.90 -12.04 12.68
CA LYS A 293 -22.21 -12.53 11.32
C LYS A 293 -20.93 -12.89 10.56
N PHE A 294 -19.86 -12.13 10.75
CA PHE A 294 -18.59 -12.29 10.05
C PHE A 294 -17.80 -13.52 10.51
N ILE A 295 -17.80 -13.82 11.82
CA ILE A 295 -17.20 -15.03 12.37
C ILE A 295 -17.97 -16.30 11.93
N TYR A 296 -19.28 -16.19 11.63
CA TYR A 296 -20.15 -17.33 11.36
C TYR A 296 -20.64 -17.51 9.91
N GLN A 297 -20.39 -16.56 8.99
CA GLN A 297 -20.92 -16.64 7.61
C GLN A 297 -19.83 -16.37 6.57
N GLU A 298 -19.32 -17.43 5.94
CA GLU A 298 -18.40 -17.39 4.80
C GLU A 298 -19.06 -16.97 3.45
N LYS A 299 -20.25 -16.36 3.43
CA LYS A 299 -20.97 -16.12 2.16
C LYS A 299 -21.39 -14.67 1.91
N ILE A 300 -21.17 -14.30 0.64
CA ILE A 300 -21.59 -13.13 -0.15
C ILE A 300 -21.86 -11.85 0.66
N VAL A 301 -20.92 -10.94 0.51
CA VAL A 301 -20.83 -9.70 1.27
C VAL A 301 -21.55 -8.61 0.50
N SER A 302 -22.61 -8.07 1.08
CA SER A 302 -23.28 -6.89 0.53
C SER A 302 -22.34 -5.68 0.56
N GLU A 303 -22.46 -4.77 -0.41
CA GLU A 303 -21.71 -3.49 -0.42
C GLU A 303 -21.88 -2.70 0.89
N LYS A 304 -23.03 -2.85 1.56
CA LYS A 304 -23.30 -2.27 2.88
C LYS A 304 -22.38 -2.83 3.97
N GLN A 305 -21.98 -4.09 3.91
CA GLN A 305 -21.05 -4.70 4.87
C GLN A 305 -19.62 -4.23 4.65
N LYS A 306 -19.17 -4.10 3.40
CA LYS A 306 -17.84 -3.55 3.06
C LYS A 306 -17.66 -2.14 3.62
N LYS A 307 -18.62 -1.24 3.36
CA LYS A 307 -18.61 0.13 3.89
C LYS A 307 -18.52 0.19 5.42
N ARG A 308 -19.15 -0.76 6.11
CA ARG A 308 -19.08 -0.82 7.59
C ARG A 308 -17.71 -1.24 8.09
N VAL A 309 -17.00 -2.11 7.36
CA VAL A 309 -15.62 -2.50 7.69
C VAL A 309 -14.68 -1.33 7.48
N GLU A 310 -14.78 -0.64 6.34
CA GLU A 310 -14.03 0.60 6.06
C GLU A 310 -14.19 1.61 7.20
N ILE A 311 -15.43 1.89 7.62
CA ILE A 311 -15.72 2.79 8.74
C ILE A 311 -15.05 2.32 10.05
N VAL A 312 -15.11 1.03 10.38
CA VAL A 312 -14.50 0.52 11.62
C VAL A 312 -12.98 0.65 11.57
N THR A 313 -12.37 0.31 10.43
CA THR A 313 -10.93 0.46 10.19
C THR A 313 -10.51 1.93 10.33
N LEU A 314 -11.29 2.84 9.76
CA LEU A 314 -11.08 4.28 9.87
C LEU A 314 -11.16 4.77 11.31
N LEU A 315 -12.24 4.44 12.03
CA LEU A 315 -12.42 4.86 13.42
C LEU A 315 -11.30 4.32 14.31
N THR A 316 -10.85 3.08 14.06
CA THR A 316 -9.72 2.47 14.76
C THR A 316 -8.42 3.23 14.49
N PHE A 317 -8.15 3.59 13.23
CA PHE A 317 -6.99 4.40 12.87
C PHE A 317 -7.03 5.80 13.47
N LEU A 318 -8.18 6.49 13.41
CA LEU A 318 -8.32 7.84 13.95
C LEU A 318 -8.13 7.88 15.48
N ALA A 319 -8.45 6.78 16.16
CA ALA A 319 -8.28 6.57 17.60
C ALA A 319 -6.88 6.08 18.00
N LEU A 320 -5.94 5.88 17.05
CA LEU A 320 -4.56 5.54 17.37
C LEU A 320 -3.95 6.62 18.27
N PRO A 321 -3.47 6.26 19.48
CA PRO A 321 -2.88 7.22 20.39
C PRO A 321 -1.53 7.70 19.86
N ASP A 322 -1.21 8.97 20.11
CA ASP A 322 0.13 9.51 19.86
C ASP A 322 1.10 9.02 20.95
N PRO A 323 2.27 8.45 20.58
CA PRO A 323 3.26 7.88 21.52
C PRO A 323 3.81 8.83 22.58
N GLU A 324 3.88 10.15 22.35
CA GLU A 324 4.35 11.13 23.35
C GLU A 324 3.21 11.83 24.08
N THR A 325 2.10 12.11 23.41
CA THR A 325 0.92 12.75 24.04
C THR A 325 -0.03 11.72 24.63
N LEU A 326 0.48 10.93 25.58
CA LEU A 326 -0.33 10.14 26.52
C LEU A 326 -1.16 11.04 27.46
N GLN A 327 -1.63 12.21 27.00
CA GLN A 327 -2.79 12.89 27.55
C GLN A 327 -4.04 12.10 27.13
N ARG A 328 -4.17 11.00 27.87
CA ARG A 328 -5.30 10.10 28.02
C ARG A 328 -6.62 10.66 27.48
N GLU A 329 -7.14 11.78 27.95
CA GLU A 329 -8.59 12.06 27.93
C GLU A 329 -9.29 12.10 26.56
N THR A 330 -8.71 12.64 25.48
CA THR A 330 -9.42 12.80 24.19
C THR A 330 -9.33 11.56 23.29
N SER A 331 -8.14 10.95 23.23
CA SER A 331 -7.92 9.67 22.55
C SER A 331 -8.56 8.53 23.34
N ILE A 332 -8.55 8.59 24.68
CA ILE A 332 -9.31 7.70 25.56
C ILE A 332 -10.80 7.95 25.42
N SER A 333 -11.32 9.16 25.20
CA SER A 333 -12.77 9.33 24.96
C SER A 333 -13.23 8.63 23.68
N CYS A 334 -12.52 8.81 22.56
CA CYS A 334 -12.84 8.12 21.30
C CYS A 334 -12.55 6.61 21.35
N ALA A 335 -11.45 6.21 22.01
CA ALA A 335 -11.09 4.81 22.16
C ALA A 335 -12.01 4.11 23.19
N ASP A 336 -12.28 4.69 24.36
CA ASP A 336 -13.27 4.23 25.36
C ASP A 336 -14.65 4.13 24.75
N PHE A 337 -15.03 5.08 23.89
CA PHE A 337 -16.26 4.98 23.14
C PHE A 337 -16.26 3.79 22.17
N LEU A 338 -15.15 3.54 21.45
CA LEU A 338 -14.96 2.33 20.63
C LEU A 338 -14.75 1.04 21.48
N PHE A 339 -14.32 1.13 22.73
CA PHE A 339 -14.00 0.00 23.64
C PHE A 339 -15.20 -0.43 24.48
N GLN A 340 -15.94 0.51 25.07
CA GLN A 340 -17.30 0.28 25.61
C GLN A 340 -18.22 -0.32 24.53
N TRP A 341 -17.92 0.00 23.28
CA TRP A 341 -18.54 -0.50 22.06
C TRP A 341 -18.14 -1.96 21.71
N PHE A 342 -16.96 -2.45 22.11
CA PHE A 342 -16.52 -3.86 21.94
C PHE A 342 -16.99 -4.83 23.04
N GLU A 343 -17.26 -4.39 24.27
CA GLU A 343 -17.50 -5.37 25.35
C GLU A 343 -18.97 -5.69 25.65
N LYS A 344 -19.33 -6.97 25.47
CA LYS A 344 -20.01 -7.71 26.55
C LYS A 344 -19.59 -9.20 26.62
N LYS A 345 -18.48 -9.60 25.97
CA LYS A 345 -17.99 -11.00 25.98
C LYS A 345 -16.48 -11.18 25.68
N VAL A 346 -15.67 -10.13 25.57
CA VAL A 346 -14.23 -10.28 25.30
C VAL A 346 -13.49 -9.33 26.23
N SER A 347 -12.89 -9.89 27.28
CA SER A 347 -11.99 -9.15 28.17
C SER A 347 -10.94 -8.42 27.32
N PRO A 348 -10.68 -7.12 27.57
CA PRO A 348 -9.62 -6.40 26.89
C PRO A 348 -8.29 -7.03 27.27
N THR A 349 -7.34 -7.08 26.34
CA THR A 349 -5.93 -6.93 26.74
C THR A 349 -5.01 -6.56 25.59
N ASP A 350 -5.38 -6.75 24.32
CA ASP A 350 -4.37 -6.58 23.28
C ASP A 350 -4.87 -5.89 22.00
N TRP A 351 -4.22 -4.76 21.69
CA TRP A 351 -4.24 -4.07 20.39
C TRP A 351 -4.13 -5.06 19.22
N ASN A 352 -3.36 -6.14 19.38
CA ASN A 352 -3.28 -7.22 18.40
C ASN A 352 -4.62 -7.84 18.05
N THR A 353 -5.54 -7.98 19.00
CA THR A 353 -6.87 -8.56 18.73
C THR A 353 -7.66 -7.65 17.80
N MET A 354 -7.63 -6.34 18.04
CA MET A 354 -8.28 -5.33 17.21
C MET A 354 -7.69 -5.28 15.81
N LYS A 355 -6.36 -5.17 15.75
CA LYS A 355 -5.58 -5.24 14.52
C LYS A 355 -5.90 -6.50 13.71
N ASN A 356 -5.86 -7.68 14.33
CA ASN A 356 -6.15 -8.95 13.68
C ASN A 356 -7.58 -9.02 13.12
N ILE A 357 -8.57 -8.45 13.81
CA ILE A 357 -9.94 -8.38 13.32
C ILE A 357 -10.01 -7.45 12.10
N CYS A 358 -9.46 -6.24 12.19
CA CYS A 358 -9.46 -5.29 11.09
C CYS A 358 -8.73 -5.83 9.85
N THR A 359 -7.56 -6.45 10.02
CA THR A 359 -6.80 -7.09 8.94
C THR A 359 -7.55 -8.24 8.29
N LYS A 360 -8.09 -9.17 9.08
CA LYS A 360 -8.86 -10.29 8.52
C LYS A 360 -10.11 -9.83 7.76
N LEU A 361 -10.81 -8.83 8.30
CA LEU A 361 -11.97 -8.24 7.61
C LEU A 361 -11.53 -7.56 6.31
N TRP A 362 -10.42 -6.84 6.30
CA TRP A 362 -9.87 -6.21 5.11
C TRP A 362 -9.52 -7.24 4.02
N GLU A 363 -8.72 -8.25 4.36
CA GLU A 363 -8.31 -9.31 3.45
C GLU A 363 -9.51 -10.04 2.82
N GLN A 364 -10.53 -10.36 3.63
CA GLN A 364 -11.72 -11.08 3.17
C GLN A 364 -12.56 -10.30 2.15
N TYR A 365 -12.49 -8.97 2.13
CA TYR A 365 -13.37 -8.12 1.33
C TYR A 365 -12.70 -7.42 0.15
N HIS A 366 -11.36 -7.33 0.17
CA HIS A 366 -10.58 -6.67 -0.88
C HIS A 366 -9.71 -7.63 -1.71
N HIS A 367 -9.63 -8.92 -1.35
CA HIS A 367 -9.01 -10.00 -2.13
C HIS A 367 -10.03 -11.08 -2.52
#